data_AF-A0A7Z9Y9Y7-F1
#
_entry.id   AF-A0A7Z9Y9Y7-F1
#
_cell.length_a   1.000
_cell.length_b   1.000
_cell.length_c   1.000
_cell.angle_alpha   90.00
_cell.angle_beta   90.00
_cell.angle_gamma   90.00
#
_symmetry.space_group_name_H-M   'P 1'
#
loop_
_entity.id
_entity.type
_entity.pdbx_description
1 polymer ?
#
loop_
_entity_poly.entity_id
_entity_poly.type
_entity_poly.pdbx_seq_one_letter_code
_entity_poly.pdbx_strand_id
1 'polypeptide(L)'
;PSANPEPIAELMDLIFIGEAEGNLNPLLDRLISWKEKEISRDELMEELSELDGIYVPSIDRGQRKIRWLRARGMDSIEPCSELVTHETEFSNMWLLELIRGCGRGCRFCMADFTHRPPRYLSLKAALKLVKRGMRYTDRIGLLGAAVSDHPHIEEITRRLVRMGARISISSLRADSTSDDLLKTLAKGGVKTLTLAPEVILPDLKSAINKTIPNETFISVVERAISLGITNLKLYFITGLPDEGKAEIEAMIAFLIMIREIALSYPRRNPVRIRVTVSPLIPKPHTPLQWMGMEDEKELSRRLRLIRREIGRIGGVELSPSSARMAVIQAVLSRGDRRLAPVIIDTANGLPWRQALKRHNIHPEIYLRELSL
;
A
#
# COMPACT_ATOMS: atom_id res chain seq x y z
N PRO A 1 -4.29 10.68 -3.55
CA PRO A 1 -5.01 11.98 -3.50
C PRO A 1 -4.48 12.91 -2.40
N SER A 2 -4.52 12.52 -1.13
CA SER A 2 -4.08 13.40 -0.03
C SER A 2 -2.57 13.70 -0.03
N ALA A 3 -1.74 12.79 -0.51
CA ALA A 3 -0.29 12.97 -0.57
C ALA A 3 0.20 13.95 -1.66
N ASN A 4 -0.65 14.24 -2.65
CA ASN A 4 -0.45 15.34 -3.59
C ASN A 4 -1.84 15.66 -4.17
N PRO A 5 -2.52 16.70 -3.66
CA PRO A 5 -3.87 17.03 -4.08
C PRO A 5 -3.91 17.80 -5.41
N GLU A 6 -2.80 18.41 -5.85
CA GLU A 6 -2.79 19.33 -6.99
C GLU A 6 -3.36 18.73 -8.29
N PRO A 7 -3.08 17.47 -8.68
CA PRO A 7 -3.65 16.90 -9.91
C PRO A 7 -5.18 16.92 -9.98
N ILE A 8 -5.87 16.93 -8.82
CA ILE A 8 -7.33 16.94 -8.73
C ILE A 8 -7.87 18.26 -8.16
N ALA A 9 -7.03 19.27 -7.95
CA ALA A 9 -7.40 20.52 -7.28
C ALA A 9 -8.55 21.26 -7.99
N GLU A 10 -8.56 21.31 -9.32
CA GLU A 10 -9.65 21.95 -10.10
C GLU A 10 -10.95 21.13 -10.12
N LEU A 11 -10.95 19.91 -9.57
CA LEU A 11 -12.09 18.99 -9.57
C LEU A 11 -12.79 18.92 -8.21
N MET A 12 -12.21 19.54 -7.18
CA MET A 12 -12.60 19.35 -5.80
C MET A 12 -12.79 20.71 -5.13
N ASP A 13 -13.85 20.83 -4.33
CA ASP A 13 -14.03 22.02 -3.49
C ASP A 13 -13.13 21.98 -2.26
N LEU A 14 -12.99 20.78 -1.68
CA LEU A 14 -12.29 20.52 -0.43
C LEU A 14 -11.60 19.18 -0.51
N ILE A 15 -10.38 19.09 0.03
CA ILE A 15 -9.63 17.83 0.12
C ILE A 15 -9.08 17.69 1.54
N PHE A 16 -9.37 16.54 2.18
CA PHE A 16 -8.70 16.16 3.41
C PHE A 16 -7.26 15.74 3.16
N ILE A 17 -6.33 16.40 3.83
CA ILE A 17 -4.91 16.06 3.84
C ILE A 17 -4.59 15.24 5.08
N GLY A 18 -4.29 13.96 4.87
CA GLY A 18 -4.05 12.99 5.93
C GLY A 18 -5.29 12.17 6.27
N GLU A 19 -5.57 12.02 7.57
CA GLU A 19 -6.64 11.18 8.10
C GLU A 19 -7.85 12.02 8.51
N ALA A 20 -8.96 11.85 7.80
CA ALA A 20 -10.17 12.64 7.98
C ALA A 20 -10.74 12.54 9.41
N GLU A 21 -10.60 11.38 10.07
CA GLU A 21 -11.10 11.16 11.43
C GLU A 21 -10.51 12.14 12.46
N GLY A 22 -9.38 12.78 12.16
CA GLY A 22 -8.78 13.81 13.01
C GLY A 22 -9.64 15.08 13.12
N ASN A 23 -10.41 15.42 12.08
CA ASN A 23 -11.14 16.69 12.00
C ASN A 23 -12.48 16.62 11.25
N LEU A 24 -13.08 15.43 11.13
CA LEU A 24 -14.32 15.25 10.38
C LEU A 24 -15.51 15.96 11.05
N ASN A 25 -15.66 15.84 12.37
CA ASN A 25 -16.82 16.43 13.07
C ASN A 25 -16.85 17.97 12.94
N PRO A 26 -15.75 18.72 13.19
CA PRO A 26 -15.76 20.17 12.99
C PRO A 26 -16.09 20.60 11.56
N LEU A 27 -15.67 19.84 10.55
CA LEU A 27 -16.08 20.08 9.16
C LEU A 27 -17.60 19.92 9.01
N LEU A 28 -18.16 18.81 9.49
CA LEU A 28 -19.59 18.52 9.40
C LEU A 28 -20.42 19.56 10.15
N ASP A 29 -19.98 19.97 11.34
CA ASP A 29 -20.67 20.99 12.14
C ASP A 29 -20.76 22.33 11.39
N ARG A 30 -19.66 22.77 10.76
CA ARG A 30 -19.65 23.98 9.92
C ARG A 30 -20.58 23.84 8.72
N LEU A 31 -20.52 22.70 8.01
CA LEU A 31 -21.40 22.42 6.85
C LEU A 31 -22.89 22.34 7.20
N ILE A 32 -23.23 21.82 8.38
CA ILE A 32 -24.61 21.78 8.88
C ILE A 32 -25.06 23.19 9.24
N SER A 33 -24.24 23.94 10.00
CA SER A 33 -24.57 25.31 10.39
C SER A 33 -24.69 26.27 9.21
N TRP A 34 -23.94 26.03 8.13
CA TRP A 34 -24.05 26.79 6.88
C TRP A 34 -25.46 26.77 6.31
N LYS A 35 -26.10 25.58 6.32
CA LYS A 35 -27.48 25.42 5.84
C LYS A 35 -28.48 26.21 6.67
N GLU A 36 -28.13 26.56 7.91
CA GLU A 36 -28.98 27.33 8.83
C GLU A 36 -28.71 28.84 8.77
N LYS A 37 -27.50 29.26 8.38
CA LYS A 37 -27.01 30.64 8.57
C LYS A 37 -27.09 31.56 7.34
N GLU A 38 -27.64 31.13 6.22
CA GLU A 38 -27.72 31.92 4.96
C GLU A 38 -26.39 32.58 4.50
N ILE A 39 -25.23 32.10 4.97
CA ILE A 39 -23.92 32.62 4.50
C ILE A 39 -23.63 32.10 3.09
N SER A 40 -22.85 32.86 2.33
CA SER A 40 -22.48 32.51 0.96
C SER A 40 -21.54 31.30 0.90
N ARG A 41 -21.42 30.69 -0.28
CA ARG A 41 -20.46 29.60 -0.51
C ARG A 41 -19.02 30.05 -0.29
N ASP A 42 -18.69 31.26 -0.70
CA ASP A 42 -17.32 31.79 -0.59
C ASP A 42 -16.93 31.99 0.88
N GLU A 43 -17.84 32.56 1.69
CA GLU A 43 -17.65 32.67 3.14
C GLU A 43 -17.50 31.29 3.80
N LEU A 44 -18.30 30.29 3.39
CA LEU A 44 -18.11 28.92 3.88
C LEU A 44 -16.73 28.37 3.50
N MET A 45 -16.25 28.57 2.28
CA MET A 45 -14.94 28.07 1.86
C MET A 45 -13.82 28.72 2.68
N GLU A 46 -13.93 30.01 2.98
CA GLU A 46 -13.01 30.72 3.87
C GLU A 46 -13.02 30.11 5.27
N GLU A 47 -14.19 29.93 5.87
CA GLU A 47 -14.31 29.25 7.16
C GLU A 47 -13.69 27.85 7.11
N LEU A 48 -14.02 27.03 6.12
CA LEU A 48 -13.49 25.67 6.05
C LEU A 48 -11.98 25.61 5.82
N SER A 49 -11.38 26.62 5.18
CA SER A 49 -9.94 26.71 4.97
C SER A 49 -9.14 26.88 6.27
N GLU A 50 -9.76 27.42 7.32
CA GLU A 50 -9.16 27.56 8.64
C GLU A 50 -9.03 26.23 9.40
N LEU A 51 -9.80 25.21 8.99
CA LEU A 51 -9.71 23.90 9.61
C LEU A 51 -8.40 23.21 9.24
N ASP A 52 -7.69 22.73 10.26
CA ASP A 52 -6.51 21.89 10.08
C ASP A 52 -6.83 20.74 9.13
N GLY A 53 -5.92 20.47 8.18
CA GLY A 53 -6.03 19.39 7.20
C GLY A 53 -7.04 19.55 6.09
N ILE A 54 -7.72 20.68 6.01
CA ILE A 54 -8.55 21.00 4.87
C ILE A 54 -7.73 21.81 3.88
N TYR A 55 -7.57 21.25 2.68
CA TYR A 55 -7.07 21.97 1.52
C TYR A 55 -8.26 22.44 0.68
N VAL A 56 -8.32 23.75 0.44
CA VAL A 56 -9.35 24.43 -0.35
C VAL A 56 -8.68 24.97 -1.62
N PRO A 57 -8.80 24.30 -2.78
CA PRO A 57 -8.05 24.65 -3.98
C PRO A 57 -8.17 26.11 -4.44
N SER A 58 -9.36 26.69 -4.35
CA SER A 58 -9.66 28.07 -4.77
C SER A 58 -8.92 29.13 -3.95
N ILE A 59 -8.68 28.84 -2.66
CA ILE A 59 -8.04 29.73 -1.69
C ILE A 59 -6.54 29.44 -1.60
N ASP A 60 -6.18 28.18 -1.36
CA ASP A 60 -4.82 27.79 -1.01
C ASP A 60 -3.85 27.92 -2.18
N ARG A 61 -4.35 27.61 -3.38
CA ARG A 61 -3.62 27.66 -4.66
C ARG A 61 -2.21 27.03 -4.60
N GLY A 62 -1.99 26.04 -3.74
CA GLY A 62 -0.70 25.38 -3.54
C GLY A 62 0.36 26.22 -2.80
N GLN A 63 -0.03 27.37 -2.25
CA GLN A 63 0.87 28.29 -1.54
C GLN A 63 0.82 28.10 -0.02
N ARG A 64 -0.35 27.75 0.53
CA ARG A 64 -0.49 27.49 1.97
C ARG A 64 0.03 26.09 2.32
N LYS A 65 0.78 26.01 3.43
CA LYS A 65 1.16 24.73 4.03
C LYS A 65 -0.03 24.15 4.80
N ILE A 66 -0.56 23.05 4.31
CA ILE A 66 -1.67 22.34 4.96
C ILE A 66 -1.11 21.34 5.97
N ARG A 67 -1.66 21.37 7.18
CA ARG A 67 -1.29 20.41 8.22
C ARG A 67 -1.74 19.00 7.81
N TRP A 68 -0.84 18.02 7.87
CA TRP A 68 -1.22 16.62 7.71
C TRP A 68 -1.98 16.12 8.93
N LEU A 69 -3.28 15.85 8.78
CA LEU A 69 -4.12 15.36 9.88
C LEU A 69 -3.84 13.91 10.24
N ARG A 70 -4.08 13.60 11.50
CA ARG A 70 -3.96 12.27 12.09
C ARG A 70 -5.17 12.02 12.97
N ALA A 71 -5.73 10.81 12.90
CA ALA A 71 -6.70 10.35 13.87
C ALA A 71 -6.12 10.37 15.29
N ARG A 72 -6.94 10.73 16.27
CA ARG A 72 -6.52 10.86 17.68
C ARG A 72 -6.04 9.52 18.28
N GLY A 73 -6.54 8.39 17.78
CA GLY A 73 -6.10 7.05 18.15
C GLY A 73 -6.89 5.97 17.41
N MET A 74 -6.33 4.75 17.35
CA MET A 74 -6.99 3.61 16.69
C MET A 74 -8.23 3.16 17.47
N ASP A 75 -8.16 3.12 18.80
CA ASP A 75 -9.30 2.71 19.64
C ASP A 75 -10.52 3.63 19.49
N SER A 76 -10.31 4.94 19.31
CA SER A 76 -11.41 5.91 19.20
C SER A 76 -12.12 5.89 17.85
N ILE A 77 -11.43 5.42 16.79
CA ILE A 77 -12.01 5.40 15.44
C ILE A 77 -12.60 4.04 15.06
N GLU A 78 -12.40 3.00 15.88
CA GLU A 78 -12.90 1.64 15.69
C GLU A 78 -12.77 1.14 14.21
N PRO A 79 -11.54 1.02 13.66
CA PRO A 79 -11.31 0.95 12.22
C PRO A 79 -11.59 -0.46 11.67
N CYS A 80 -12.86 -0.74 11.41
CA CYS A 80 -13.34 -2.03 10.93
C CYS A 80 -14.47 -1.88 9.91
N SER A 81 -14.83 -3.00 9.26
CA SER A 81 -15.94 -3.05 8.33
C SER A 81 -17.24 -2.59 8.99
N GLU A 82 -17.98 -1.72 8.31
CA GLU A 82 -19.38 -1.40 8.63
C GLU A 82 -20.37 -2.19 7.76
N LEU A 83 -19.90 -2.76 6.64
CA LEU A 83 -20.69 -3.58 5.72
C LEU A 83 -20.02 -4.92 5.46
N VAL A 84 -20.79 -6.01 5.54
CA VAL A 84 -20.37 -7.37 5.18
C VAL A 84 -21.38 -7.95 4.20
N THR A 85 -20.96 -8.17 2.96
CA THR A 85 -21.75 -8.83 1.93
C THR A 85 -20.83 -9.57 0.96
N HIS A 86 -21.41 -10.45 0.16
CA HIS A 86 -20.72 -11.20 -0.86
C HIS A 86 -20.25 -10.33 -2.04
N GLU A 87 -20.84 -9.15 -2.20
CA GLU A 87 -20.56 -8.18 -3.27
C GLU A 87 -19.37 -7.26 -2.97
N THR A 88 -18.78 -7.31 -1.78
CA THR A 88 -17.55 -6.54 -1.49
C THR A 88 -16.33 -7.20 -2.12
N GLU A 89 -15.28 -6.40 -2.38
CA GLU A 89 -13.98 -6.88 -2.88
C GLU A 89 -13.43 -8.04 -2.03
N PHE A 90 -13.59 -7.95 -0.71
CA PHE A 90 -13.24 -8.99 0.25
C PHE A 90 -14.48 -9.77 0.71
N SER A 91 -15.26 -10.25 -0.26
CA SER A 91 -16.51 -11.01 -0.11
C SER A 91 -16.68 -11.75 1.23
N ASN A 92 -17.70 -11.35 2.00
CA ASN A 92 -18.08 -11.89 3.31
C ASN A 92 -16.95 -11.88 4.37
N MET A 93 -16.05 -10.90 4.34
CA MET A 93 -14.96 -10.73 5.31
C MET A 93 -15.18 -9.50 6.19
N TRP A 94 -14.98 -9.66 7.50
CA TRP A 94 -14.88 -8.55 8.43
C TRP A 94 -13.43 -8.07 8.47
N LEU A 95 -13.18 -6.86 7.96
CA LEU A 95 -11.86 -6.25 7.94
C LEU A 95 -11.63 -5.47 9.23
N LEU A 96 -10.42 -5.58 9.77
CA LEU A 96 -9.98 -4.88 10.97
C LEU A 96 -8.57 -4.33 10.75
N GLU A 97 -8.42 -3.01 10.79
CA GLU A 97 -7.10 -2.37 10.77
C GLU A 97 -6.48 -2.45 12.17
N LEU A 98 -5.38 -3.19 12.30
CA LEU A 98 -4.66 -3.33 13.57
C LEU A 98 -3.60 -2.25 13.77
N ILE A 99 -3.00 -1.78 12.68
CA ILE A 99 -1.91 -0.82 12.71
C ILE A 99 -2.05 0.17 11.55
N ARG A 100 -2.03 1.46 11.90
CA ARG A 100 -1.97 2.56 10.95
C ARG A 100 -0.59 3.20 10.97
N GLY A 101 0.03 3.26 9.80
CA GLY A 101 1.41 3.72 9.62
C GLY A 101 2.46 2.67 9.98
N CYS A 102 3.71 3.03 9.70
CA CYS A 102 4.89 2.20 9.92
C CYS A 102 6.03 3.09 10.43
N GLY A 103 7.03 2.50 11.10
CA GLY A 103 8.21 3.20 11.60
C GLY A 103 9.53 2.63 11.10
N ARG A 104 9.50 1.84 10.02
CA ARG A 104 10.67 1.11 9.50
C ARG A 104 11.50 1.98 8.53
N GLY A 105 10.91 3.04 7.99
CA GLY A 105 11.62 4.03 7.21
C GLY A 105 12.12 3.59 5.85
N CYS A 106 11.47 2.61 5.22
CA CYS A 106 11.76 2.24 3.84
C CYS A 106 11.56 3.45 2.91
N ARG A 107 12.61 3.88 2.21
CA ARG A 107 12.72 5.21 1.57
C ARG A 107 11.71 5.47 0.44
N PHE A 108 11.10 4.43 -0.11
CA PHE A 108 10.05 4.51 -1.12
C PHE A 108 8.63 4.51 -0.53
N CYS A 109 8.48 4.19 0.76
CA CYS A 109 7.19 3.83 1.34
C CYS A 109 6.43 5.07 1.81
N MET A 110 5.46 5.51 1.01
CA MET A 110 4.57 6.61 1.35
C MET A 110 3.82 6.35 2.66
N ALA A 111 3.33 5.12 2.88
CA ALA A 111 2.58 4.74 4.08
C ALA A 111 3.39 4.89 5.38
N ASP A 112 4.71 4.80 5.31
CA ASP A 112 5.58 5.07 6.44
C ASP A 112 5.68 6.59 6.67
N PHE A 113 6.28 7.35 5.75
CA PHE A 113 6.60 8.76 5.95
C PHE A 113 5.38 9.66 6.16
N THR A 114 4.23 9.32 5.58
CA THR A 114 3.00 10.11 5.77
C THR A 114 2.25 9.75 7.07
N HIS A 115 2.48 8.57 7.66
CA HIS A 115 1.69 8.09 8.81
C HIS A 115 2.52 7.87 10.09
N ARG A 116 3.75 8.38 10.21
CA ARG A 116 4.56 8.34 11.46
C ARG A 116 4.05 9.24 12.60
N PRO A 117 4.04 8.81 13.87
CA PRO A 117 4.44 7.47 14.33
C PRO A 117 3.34 6.42 14.07
N PRO A 118 3.71 5.13 13.96
CA PRO A 118 2.73 4.06 13.85
C PRO A 118 1.83 4.04 15.09
N ARG A 119 0.53 3.80 14.87
CA ARG A 119 -0.49 3.66 15.92
C ARG A 119 -1.12 2.28 15.84
N TYR A 120 -1.39 1.71 17.01
CA TYR A 120 -1.86 0.35 17.16
C TYR A 120 -3.25 0.34 17.78
N LEU A 121 -4.12 -0.54 17.30
CA LEU A 121 -5.40 -0.83 17.92
C LEU A 121 -5.15 -1.70 19.16
N SER A 122 -5.66 -1.31 20.33
CA SER A 122 -5.42 -2.09 21.55
C SER A 122 -5.97 -3.51 21.43
N LEU A 123 -5.35 -4.47 22.13
CA LEU A 123 -5.84 -5.84 22.21
C LEU A 123 -7.33 -5.89 22.63
N LYS A 124 -7.72 -5.07 23.61
CA LYS A 124 -9.10 -4.99 24.09
C LYS A 124 -10.05 -4.52 22.99
N ALA A 125 -9.70 -3.44 22.28
CA ALA A 125 -10.49 -2.93 21.18
C ALA A 125 -10.57 -3.93 20.02
N ALA A 126 -9.45 -4.53 19.62
CA ALA A 126 -9.40 -5.57 18.59
C ALA A 126 -10.35 -6.73 18.90
N LEU A 127 -10.29 -7.29 20.11
CA LEU A 127 -11.18 -8.39 20.51
C LEU A 127 -12.66 -7.95 20.57
N LYS A 128 -12.95 -6.73 21.01
CA LYS A 128 -14.32 -6.16 21.00
C LYS A 128 -14.87 -6.09 19.57
N LEU A 129 -14.10 -5.53 18.64
CA LEU A 129 -14.50 -5.34 17.26
C LEU A 129 -14.61 -6.66 16.50
N VAL A 130 -13.74 -7.62 16.76
CA VAL A 130 -13.88 -8.99 16.20
C VAL A 130 -15.14 -9.66 16.73
N LYS A 131 -15.44 -9.59 18.04
CA LYS A 131 -16.69 -10.14 18.58
C LYS A 131 -17.94 -9.54 17.93
N ARG A 132 -17.89 -8.25 17.55
CA ARG A 132 -18.94 -7.59 16.77
C ARG A 132 -19.05 -8.22 15.37
N GLY A 133 -17.93 -8.32 14.66
CA GLY A 133 -17.87 -8.89 13.31
C GLY A 133 -18.27 -10.37 13.22
N MET A 134 -17.93 -11.16 14.24
CA MET A 134 -18.25 -12.60 14.32
C MET A 134 -19.75 -12.90 14.43
N ARG A 135 -20.59 -11.89 14.67
CA ARG A 135 -22.05 -12.03 14.54
C ARG A 135 -22.50 -12.17 13.08
N TYR A 136 -21.67 -11.76 12.13
CA TYR A 136 -21.98 -11.72 10.70
C TYR A 136 -21.13 -12.69 9.88
N THR A 137 -19.86 -12.88 10.23
CA THR A 137 -18.94 -13.78 9.51
C THR A 137 -17.83 -14.29 10.42
N ASP A 138 -17.40 -15.52 10.19
CA ASP A 138 -16.24 -16.10 10.85
C ASP A 138 -14.90 -15.71 10.15
N ARG A 139 -14.95 -15.06 8.98
CA ARG A 139 -13.76 -14.65 8.21
C ARG A 139 -13.31 -13.26 8.62
N ILE A 140 -12.16 -13.19 9.31
CA ILE A 140 -11.61 -11.94 9.84
C ILE A 140 -10.33 -11.58 9.08
N GLY A 141 -10.34 -10.44 8.40
CA GLY A 141 -9.19 -9.88 7.68
C GLY A 141 -8.43 -8.88 8.55
N LEU A 142 -7.18 -9.20 8.89
CA LEU A 142 -6.29 -8.31 9.66
C LEU A 142 -5.44 -7.47 8.70
N LEU A 143 -5.60 -6.15 8.79
CA LEU A 143 -4.99 -5.18 7.89
C LEU A 143 -4.02 -4.25 8.63
N GLY A 144 -3.05 -3.73 7.89
CA GLY A 144 -2.16 -2.67 8.35
C GLY A 144 -0.85 -2.61 7.56
N ALA A 145 -0.12 -1.51 7.72
CA ALA A 145 1.13 -1.28 6.98
C ALA A 145 2.26 -2.27 7.37
N ALA A 146 2.25 -2.74 8.62
CA ALA A 146 3.16 -3.77 9.12
C ALA A 146 2.48 -4.57 10.24
N VAL A 147 1.53 -5.45 9.88
CA VAL A 147 0.68 -6.16 10.86
C VAL A 147 1.49 -6.99 11.86
N SER A 148 2.59 -7.61 11.42
CA SER A 148 3.49 -8.37 12.30
C SER A 148 4.23 -7.51 13.33
N ASP A 149 4.33 -6.19 13.14
CA ASP A 149 4.96 -5.28 14.09
C ASP A 149 4.01 -4.87 15.23
N HIS A 150 2.74 -5.30 15.19
CA HIS A 150 1.79 -5.01 16.27
C HIS A 150 2.22 -5.71 17.58
N PRO A 151 2.38 -5.00 18.71
CA PRO A 151 2.94 -5.55 19.96
C PRO A 151 2.23 -6.79 20.50
N HIS A 152 0.93 -6.90 20.24
CA HIS A 152 0.10 -8.03 20.67
C HIS A 152 -0.37 -8.95 19.53
N ILE A 153 0.29 -8.96 18.36
CA ILE A 153 -0.20 -9.71 17.19
C ILE A 153 -0.39 -11.21 17.47
N GLU A 154 0.54 -11.82 18.21
CA GLU A 154 0.46 -13.25 18.57
C GLU A 154 -0.72 -13.52 19.51
N GLU A 155 -0.96 -12.62 20.46
CA GLU A 155 -2.10 -12.77 21.37
C GLU A 155 -3.43 -12.56 20.65
N ILE A 156 -3.53 -11.52 19.82
CA ILE A 156 -4.71 -11.25 19.00
C ILE A 156 -5.03 -12.49 18.17
N THR A 157 -4.10 -12.96 17.34
CA THR A 157 -4.32 -14.12 16.45
C THR A 157 -4.68 -15.37 17.23
N ARG A 158 -4.01 -15.66 18.35
CA ARG A 158 -4.31 -16.83 19.19
C ARG A 158 -5.71 -16.77 19.79
N ARG A 159 -6.17 -15.61 20.25
CA ARG A 159 -7.51 -15.42 20.80
C ARG A 159 -8.58 -15.52 19.71
N LEU A 160 -8.32 -14.98 18.52
CA LEU A 160 -9.19 -15.10 17.36
C LEU A 160 -9.41 -16.57 16.96
N VAL A 161 -8.33 -17.35 16.85
CA VAL A 161 -8.44 -18.80 16.55
C VAL A 161 -9.25 -19.53 17.63
N ARG A 162 -9.02 -19.24 18.92
CA ARG A 162 -9.82 -19.84 20.03
C ARG A 162 -11.29 -19.46 19.98
N MET A 163 -11.62 -18.30 19.42
CA MET A 163 -13.00 -17.87 19.21
C MET A 163 -13.65 -18.53 17.98
N GLY A 164 -12.89 -19.28 17.18
CA GLY A 164 -13.37 -19.92 15.95
C GLY A 164 -13.23 -19.06 14.69
N ALA A 165 -12.48 -17.95 14.75
CA ALA A 165 -12.28 -17.10 13.57
C ALA A 165 -11.33 -17.76 12.54
N ARG A 166 -11.72 -17.69 11.27
CA ARG A 166 -10.84 -17.95 10.12
C ARG A 166 -10.10 -16.66 9.77
N ILE A 167 -8.80 -16.67 9.99
CA ILE A 167 -7.96 -15.48 9.83
C ILE A 167 -7.54 -15.36 8.36
N SER A 168 -7.67 -14.15 7.83
CA SER A 168 -6.94 -13.67 6.67
C SER A 168 -6.03 -12.55 7.15
N ILE A 169 -4.81 -12.48 6.63
CA ILE A 169 -3.86 -11.44 6.97
C ILE A 169 -3.27 -10.86 5.69
N SER A 170 -2.97 -9.57 5.73
CA SER A 170 -2.24 -8.89 4.66
C SER A 170 -0.77 -9.34 4.59
N SER A 171 0.10 -8.53 4.01
CA SER A 171 1.54 -8.80 4.01
C SER A 171 2.14 -8.84 5.41
N LEU A 172 3.10 -9.74 5.60
CA LEU A 172 3.94 -9.81 6.80
C LEU A 172 5.35 -9.35 6.47
N ARG A 173 6.07 -8.82 7.46
CA ARG A 173 7.51 -8.61 7.35
C ARG A 173 8.25 -9.87 7.80
N ALA A 174 9.24 -10.30 7.03
CA ALA A 174 9.97 -11.52 7.34
C ALA A 174 10.75 -11.43 8.68
N ASP A 175 11.25 -10.25 9.04
CA ASP A 175 12.05 -10.02 10.26
C ASP A 175 11.22 -9.93 11.56
N SER A 176 9.92 -9.65 11.48
CA SER A 176 9.01 -9.66 12.63
C SER A 176 8.01 -10.82 12.63
N THR A 177 8.19 -11.79 11.72
CA THR A 177 7.34 -12.98 11.66
C THR A 177 7.94 -14.09 12.51
N SER A 178 7.39 -14.30 13.70
CA SER A 178 7.76 -15.40 14.61
C SER A 178 7.15 -16.73 14.18
N ASP A 179 7.73 -17.82 14.69
CA ASP A 179 7.24 -19.18 14.46
C ASP A 179 5.86 -19.41 15.08
N ASP A 180 5.62 -18.81 16.25
CA ASP A 180 4.36 -18.95 16.96
C ASP A 180 3.24 -18.18 16.26
N LEU A 181 3.56 -17.03 15.66
CA LEU A 181 2.64 -16.33 14.77
C LEU A 181 2.29 -17.20 13.55
N LEU A 182 3.28 -17.75 12.85
CA LEU A 182 3.04 -18.61 11.68
C LEU A 182 2.19 -19.84 12.01
N LYS A 183 2.51 -20.55 13.10
CA LYS A 183 1.73 -21.70 13.58
C LYS A 183 0.29 -21.31 13.87
N THR A 184 0.10 -20.15 14.51
CA THR A 184 -1.24 -19.65 14.86
C THR A 184 -2.03 -19.27 13.62
N LEU A 185 -1.41 -18.59 12.65
CA LEU A 185 -2.03 -18.23 11.37
C LEU A 185 -2.42 -19.48 10.57
N ALA A 186 -1.54 -20.49 10.50
CA ALA A 186 -1.82 -21.76 9.84
C ALA A 186 -3.02 -22.49 10.49
N LYS A 187 -3.08 -22.53 11.83
CA LYS A 187 -4.25 -23.05 12.58
C LYS A 187 -5.51 -22.23 12.33
N GLY A 188 -5.38 -20.92 12.16
CA GLY A 188 -6.46 -20.00 11.79
C GLY A 188 -6.92 -20.11 10.34
N GLY A 189 -6.38 -21.05 9.56
CA GLY A 189 -6.81 -21.32 8.18
C GLY A 189 -6.09 -20.47 7.12
N VAL A 190 -5.06 -19.71 7.48
CA VAL A 190 -4.27 -18.96 6.50
C VAL A 190 -3.57 -19.93 5.54
N LYS A 191 -3.85 -19.78 4.24
CA LYS A 191 -3.22 -20.57 3.16
C LYS A 191 -2.27 -19.76 2.29
N THR A 192 -2.23 -18.45 2.48
CA THR A 192 -1.41 -17.52 1.68
C THR A 192 -0.50 -16.73 2.58
N LEU A 193 0.80 -16.81 2.32
CA LEU A 193 1.80 -15.92 2.93
C LEU A 193 2.24 -14.90 1.88
N THR A 194 2.20 -13.63 2.26
CA THR A 194 2.69 -12.53 1.42
C THR A 194 3.91 -11.89 2.06
N LEU A 195 5.03 -11.89 1.34
CA LEU A 195 6.28 -11.25 1.74
C LEU A 195 6.73 -10.28 0.65
N ALA A 196 7.44 -9.24 1.05
CA ALA A 196 8.10 -8.31 0.15
C ALA A 196 9.60 -8.32 0.47
N PRO A 197 10.43 -8.92 -0.41
CA PRO A 197 11.87 -8.71 -0.41
C PRO A 197 12.28 -7.37 -1.04
N GLU A 198 11.48 -6.86 -1.97
CA GLU A 198 11.69 -5.63 -2.76
C GLU A 198 12.90 -5.70 -3.69
N VAL A 199 14.09 -5.99 -3.15
CA VAL A 199 15.36 -6.17 -3.86
C VAL A 199 16.23 -7.21 -3.13
N ILE A 200 17.18 -7.83 -3.84
CA ILE A 200 18.02 -8.92 -3.34
C ILE A 200 19.41 -8.44 -2.94
N LEU A 201 20.04 -7.57 -3.73
CA LEU A 201 21.42 -7.14 -3.50
C LEU A 201 21.53 -6.22 -2.27
N PRO A 202 22.58 -6.40 -1.42
CA PRO A 202 22.75 -5.63 -0.18
C PRO A 202 22.79 -4.10 -0.37
N ASP A 203 23.42 -3.63 -1.46
CA ASP A 203 23.54 -2.20 -1.74
C ASP A 203 22.18 -1.60 -2.07
N LEU A 204 21.37 -2.27 -2.89
CA LEU A 204 20.01 -1.84 -3.20
C LEU A 204 19.10 -1.91 -1.96
N LYS A 205 19.24 -2.94 -1.11
CA LYS A 205 18.53 -3.03 0.18
C LYS A 205 18.84 -1.83 1.07
N SER A 206 20.11 -1.43 1.12
CA SER A 206 20.57 -0.27 1.88
C SER A 206 20.05 1.03 1.25
N ALA A 207 20.06 1.13 -0.09
CA ALA A 207 19.53 2.27 -0.84
C ALA A 207 18.05 2.53 -0.54
N ILE A 208 17.23 1.49 -0.38
CA ILE A 208 15.81 1.61 -0.02
C ILE A 208 15.53 1.59 1.48
N ASN A 209 16.56 1.45 2.33
CA ASN A 209 16.44 1.26 3.78
C ASN A 209 15.51 0.09 4.16
N LYS A 210 15.73 -1.07 3.54
CA LYS A 210 15.09 -2.34 3.90
C LYS A 210 16.11 -3.48 3.91
N THR A 211 16.85 -3.54 5.01
CA THR A 211 18.05 -4.38 5.17
C THR A 211 17.76 -5.80 5.68
N ILE A 212 16.58 -6.35 5.40
CA ILE A 212 16.25 -7.73 5.82
C ILE A 212 17.12 -8.72 5.01
N PRO A 213 17.91 -9.60 5.64
CA PRO A 213 18.74 -10.58 4.94
C PRO A 213 17.90 -11.55 4.08
N ASN A 214 18.45 -12.04 2.96
CA ASN A 214 17.73 -12.96 2.06
C ASN A 214 17.39 -14.28 2.77
N GLU A 215 18.31 -14.72 3.62
CA GLU A 215 18.24 -15.93 4.45
C GLU A 215 17.04 -15.85 5.41
N THR A 216 16.72 -14.65 5.90
CA THR A 216 15.53 -14.44 6.74
C THR A 216 14.26 -14.76 5.97
N PHE A 217 14.12 -14.27 4.74
CA PHE A 217 12.97 -14.59 3.88
C PHE A 217 12.89 -16.09 3.56
N ILE A 218 14.01 -16.69 3.18
CA ILE A 218 14.11 -18.12 2.88
C ILE A 218 13.62 -18.94 4.06
N SER A 219 14.11 -18.61 5.26
CA SER A 219 13.74 -19.33 6.49
C SER A 219 12.26 -19.20 6.83
N VAL A 220 11.67 -18.00 6.68
CA VAL A 220 10.23 -17.76 6.92
C VAL A 220 9.39 -18.54 5.91
N VAL A 221 9.81 -18.58 4.63
CA VAL A 221 9.12 -19.33 3.59
C VAL A 221 9.15 -20.82 3.86
N GLU A 222 10.31 -21.38 4.20
CA GLU A 222 10.44 -22.80 4.53
C GLU A 222 9.53 -23.19 5.70
N ARG A 223 9.55 -22.40 6.79
CA ARG A 223 8.68 -22.63 7.96
C ARG A 223 7.20 -22.52 7.60
N ALA A 224 6.83 -21.54 6.78
CA ALA A 224 5.45 -21.39 6.33
C ALA A 224 4.99 -22.60 5.51
N ILE A 225 5.82 -23.05 4.57
CA ILE A 225 5.55 -24.25 3.77
C ILE A 225 5.42 -25.46 4.70
N SER A 226 6.35 -25.70 5.63
CA SER A 226 6.28 -26.87 6.54
C SER A 226 4.98 -26.90 7.36
N LEU A 227 4.44 -25.73 7.73
CA LEU A 227 3.17 -25.55 8.46
C LEU A 227 1.89 -25.67 7.61
N GLY A 228 2.00 -25.92 6.31
CA GLY A 228 0.83 -26.17 5.46
C GLY A 228 0.31 -24.94 4.70
N ILE A 229 1.07 -23.85 4.67
CA ILE A 229 0.81 -22.71 3.77
C ILE A 229 1.17 -23.15 2.35
N THR A 230 0.26 -22.90 1.41
CA THR A 230 0.33 -23.45 0.04
C THR A 230 0.39 -22.39 -1.04
N ASN A 231 0.24 -21.11 -0.68
CA ASN A 231 0.35 -20.00 -1.62
C ASN A 231 1.36 -19.01 -1.07
N LEU A 232 2.36 -18.68 -1.87
CA LEU A 232 3.37 -17.67 -1.58
C LEU A 232 3.17 -16.51 -2.55
N LYS A 233 3.11 -15.29 -2.02
CA LYS A 233 3.11 -14.06 -2.81
C LYS A 233 4.35 -13.26 -2.47
N LEU A 234 5.17 -12.98 -3.48
CA LEU A 234 6.42 -12.23 -3.33
C LEU A 234 6.35 -10.93 -4.12
N TYR A 235 6.72 -9.82 -3.49
CA TYR A 235 6.70 -8.48 -4.09
C TYR A 235 8.11 -7.92 -4.25
N PHE A 236 8.44 -7.52 -5.47
CA PHE A 236 9.70 -6.88 -5.85
C PHE A 236 9.45 -5.51 -6.49
N ILE A 237 10.46 -4.65 -6.40
CA ILE A 237 10.51 -3.35 -7.05
C ILE A 237 11.61 -3.38 -8.10
N THR A 238 11.39 -2.72 -9.23
CA THR A 238 12.38 -2.55 -10.30
C THR A 238 12.38 -1.10 -10.78
N GLY A 239 13.41 -0.62 -11.49
CA GLY A 239 13.55 0.81 -11.80
C GLY A 239 14.21 1.61 -10.69
N LEU A 240 14.96 0.97 -9.79
CA LEU A 240 15.77 1.68 -8.79
C LEU A 240 17.02 2.30 -9.41
N PRO A 241 17.53 3.41 -8.85
CA PRO A 241 18.86 3.91 -9.19
C PRO A 241 19.92 2.83 -9.03
N ASP A 242 20.86 2.76 -9.97
CA ASP A 242 21.95 1.77 -10.00
C ASP A 242 21.49 0.30 -10.08
N GLU A 243 20.21 0.04 -10.36
CA GLU A 243 19.71 -1.31 -10.61
C GLU A 243 20.21 -1.85 -11.95
N GLY A 244 21.23 -2.71 -11.86
CA GLY A 244 21.81 -3.43 -12.99
C GLY A 244 21.24 -4.84 -13.18
N LYS A 245 21.76 -5.52 -14.21
CA LYS A 245 21.42 -6.92 -14.54
C LYS A 245 21.68 -7.89 -13.37
N ALA A 246 22.67 -7.60 -12.53
CA ALA A 246 23.02 -8.41 -11.37
C ALA A 246 21.87 -8.54 -10.36
N GLU A 247 21.05 -7.50 -10.18
CA GLU A 247 19.88 -7.58 -9.29
C GLU A 247 18.84 -8.55 -9.84
N ILE A 248 18.59 -8.51 -11.16
CA ILE A 248 17.66 -9.43 -11.81
C ILE A 248 18.15 -10.87 -11.68
N GLU A 249 19.44 -11.11 -11.93
CA GLU A 249 20.05 -12.45 -11.77
C GLU A 249 19.95 -12.95 -10.33
N ALA A 250 20.19 -12.08 -9.35
CA ALA A 250 20.05 -12.40 -7.93
C ALA A 250 18.60 -12.70 -7.54
N MET A 251 17.62 -11.96 -8.06
CA MET A 251 16.20 -12.24 -7.91
C MET A 251 15.81 -13.59 -8.49
N ILE A 252 16.30 -13.94 -9.69
CA ILE A 252 16.03 -15.24 -10.31
C ILE A 252 16.63 -16.38 -9.48
N ALA A 253 17.87 -16.25 -9.03
CA ALA A 253 18.50 -17.24 -8.13
C ALA A 253 17.71 -17.39 -6.82
N PHE A 254 17.26 -16.28 -6.23
CA PHE A 254 16.41 -16.28 -5.05
C PHE A 254 15.10 -17.05 -5.27
N LEU A 255 14.42 -16.83 -6.39
CA LEU A 255 13.18 -17.54 -6.72
C LEU A 255 13.39 -19.03 -6.98
N ILE A 256 14.53 -19.42 -7.56
CA ILE A 256 14.90 -20.83 -7.73
C ILE A 256 15.06 -21.51 -6.36
N MET A 257 15.75 -20.88 -5.41
CA MET A 257 15.87 -21.43 -4.04
C MET A 257 14.51 -21.60 -3.37
N ILE A 258 13.62 -20.61 -3.49
CA ILE A 258 12.24 -20.73 -2.95
C ILE A 258 11.47 -21.88 -3.59
N ARG A 259 11.64 -22.10 -4.90
CA ARG A 259 11.04 -23.23 -5.61
C ARG A 259 11.60 -24.56 -5.13
N GLU A 260 12.91 -24.68 -4.93
CA GLU A 260 13.54 -25.91 -4.45
C GLU A 260 13.01 -26.29 -3.06
N ILE A 261 12.84 -25.30 -2.18
CA ILE A 261 12.18 -25.48 -0.88
C ILE A 261 10.73 -25.93 -1.08
N ALA A 262 9.98 -25.32 -1.99
CA ALA A 262 8.61 -25.77 -2.27
C ALA A 262 8.55 -27.25 -2.75
N LEU A 263 9.55 -27.70 -3.51
CA LEU A 263 9.62 -29.08 -4.01
C LEU A 263 10.06 -30.10 -2.94
N SER A 264 10.85 -29.68 -1.94
CA SER A 264 11.27 -30.56 -0.84
C SER A 264 10.15 -30.92 0.14
N TYR A 265 9.00 -30.25 0.06
CA TYR A 265 7.79 -30.56 0.84
C TYR A 265 6.66 -31.05 -0.09
N PRO A 266 6.75 -32.27 -0.67
CA PRO A 266 5.77 -32.79 -1.61
C PRO A 266 4.38 -32.93 -0.96
N ARG A 267 3.34 -32.48 -1.68
CA ARG A 267 1.95 -32.47 -1.22
C ARG A 267 1.00 -32.74 -2.36
N ARG A 268 -0.21 -33.21 -2.02
CA ARG A 268 -1.32 -33.39 -2.98
C ARG A 268 -1.60 -32.11 -3.78
N ASN A 269 -1.54 -30.96 -3.12
CA ASN A 269 -1.62 -29.65 -3.76
C ASN A 269 -0.25 -28.97 -3.69
N PRO A 270 0.44 -28.77 -4.83
CA PRO A 270 1.73 -28.09 -4.86
C PRO A 270 1.65 -26.65 -4.30
N VAL A 271 2.77 -26.18 -3.76
CA VAL A 271 2.90 -24.78 -3.35
C VAL A 271 2.90 -23.90 -4.59
N ARG A 272 1.99 -22.91 -4.63
CA ARG A 272 1.91 -21.92 -5.70
C ARG A 272 2.74 -20.71 -5.34
N ILE A 273 3.70 -20.36 -6.19
CA ILE A 273 4.55 -19.18 -6.00
C ILE A 273 4.10 -18.12 -6.99
N ARG A 274 3.58 -17.01 -6.50
CA ARG A 274 3.20 -15.85 -7.30
C ARG A 274 4.14 -14.69 -7.00
N VAL A 275 4.70 -14.11 -8.05
CA VAL A 275 5.64 -12.99 -7.98
C VAL A 275 4.97 -11.77 -8.58
N THR A 276 5.18 -10.60 -7.98
CA THR A 276 4.79 -9.31 -8.53
C THR A 276 6.02 -8.43 -8.58
N VAL A 277 6.37 -7.92 -9.76
CA VAL A 277 7.47 -6.96 -9.93
C VAL A 277 6.88 -5.64 -10.41
N SER A 278 6.97 -4.60 -9.59
CA SER A 278 6.39 -3.29 -9.88
C SER A 278 7.50 -2.25 -10.12
N PRO A 279 7.39 -1.40 -11.15
CA PRO A 279 8.28 -0.26 -11.26
C PRO A 279 8.25 0.64 -10.03
N LEU A 280 9.39 1.20 -9.66
CA LEU A 280 9.50 2.24 -8.65
C LEU A 280 8.72 3.45 -9.12
N ILE A 281 7.84 3.94 -8.25
CA ILE A 281 7.14 5.20 -8.45
C ILE A 281 7.62 6.15 -7.37
N PRO A 282 8.34 7.22 -7.72
CA PRO A 282 8.70 8.27 -6.77
C PRO A 282 7.44 8.88 -6.18
N LYS A 283 7.16 8.56 -4.90
CA LYS A 283 5.98 9.05 -4.19
C LYS A 283 6.30 10.32 -3.42
N PRO A 284 5.41 11.33 -3.44
CA PRO A 284 5.57 12.55 -2.65
C PRO A 284 5.72 12.21 -1.17
N HIS A 285 6.43 13.07 -0.44
CA HIS A 285 6.74 12.92 0.99
C HIS A 285 7.61 11.71 1.35
N THR A 286 8.25 11.06 0.38
CA THR A 286 9.24 10.00 0.65
C THR A 286 10.65 10.48 0.29
N PRO A 287 11.73 9.95 0.90
CA PRO A 287 13.08 10.31 0.51
C PRO A 287 13.38 10.08 -0.98
N LEU A 288 12.76 9.08 -1.61
CA LEU A 288 12.94 8.83 -3.04
C LEU A 288 12.06 9.72 -3.95
N GLN A 289 11.29 10.67 -3.40
CA GLN A 289 10.45 11.57 -4.20
C GLN A 289 11.26 12.43 -5.19
N TRP A 290 12.52 12.72 -4.84
CA TRP A 290 13.43 13.56 -5.60
C TRP A 290 14.04 12.83 -6.79
N MET A 291 14.01 11.49 -6.80
CA MET A 291 14.61 10.70 -7.88
C MET A 291 13.82 10.81 -9.17
N GLY A 292 14.54 10.78 -10.29
CA GLY A 292 13.94 10.51 -11.60
C GLY A 292 13.33 9.11 -11.65
N MET A 293 12.25 8.97 -12.40
CA MET A 293 11.69 7.66 -12.75
C MET A 293 12.35 7.16 -14.05
N GLU A 294 12.71 5.88 -14.09
CA GLU A 294 13.25 5.25 -15.30
C GLU A 294 12.26 5.34 -16.48
N ASP A 295 12.78 5.54 -17.69
CA ASP A 295 11.97 5.73 -18.90
C ASP A 295 11.05 4.54 -19.21
N GLU A 296 9.87 4.82 -19.79
CA GLU A 296 8.86 3.78 -20.09
C GLU A 296 9.43 2.66 -20.97
N LYS A 297 10.29 2.98 -21.96
CA LYS A 297 10.87 1.98 -22.86
C LYS A 297 11.84 1.08 -22.12
N GLU A 298 12.66 1.65 -21.25
CA GLU A 298 13.65 0.93 -20.48
C GLU A 298 12.98 0.04 -19.41
N LEU A 299 12.02 0.57 -18.66
CA LEU A 299 11.16 -0.22 -17.77
C LEU A 299 10.46 -1.36 -18.51
N SER A 300 9.94 -1.10 -19.71
CA SER A 300 9.31 -2.14 -20.53
C SER A 300 10.31 -3.22 -20.95
N ARG A 301 11.54 -2.84 -21.30
CA ARG A 301 12.63 -3.77 -21.65
C ARG A 301 12.98 -4.64 -20.45
N ARG A 302 13.13 -4.04 -19.27
CA ARG A 302 13.44 -4.72 -18.02
C ARG A 302 12.33 -5.68 -17.58
N LEU A 303 11.07 -5.25 -17.58
CA LEU A 303 9.93 -6.11 -17.27
C LEU A 303 9.79 -7.30 -18.24
N ARG A 304 10.11 -7.11 -19.53
CA ARG A 304 10.15 -8.22 -20.51
C ARG A 304 11.25 -9.22 -20.19
N LEU A 305 12.44 -8.74 -19.82
CA LEU A 305 13.55 -9.59 -19.38
C LEU A 305 13.15 -10.41 -18.16
N ILE A 306 12.65 -9.76 -17.11
CA ILE A 306 12.19 -10.42 -15.88
C ILE A 306 11.11 -11.47 -16.17
N ARG A 307 10.12 -11.14 -17.01
CA ARG A 307 9.08 -12.10 -17.42
C ARG A 307 9.66 -13.31 -18.12
N ARG A 308 10.62 -13.12 -19.02
CA ARG A 308 11.26 -14.22 -19.75
C ARG A 308 12.04 -15.13 -18.80
N GLU A 309 12.82 -14.56 -17.89
CA GLU A 309 13.63 -15.36 -16.95
C GLU A 309 12.75 -16.08 -15.91
N ILE A 310 11.73 -15.42 -15.34
CA ILE A 310 10.77 -16.07 -14.43
C ILE A 310 9.99 -17.17 -15.15
N GLY A 311 9.61 -16.97 -16.42
CA GLY A 311 8.91 -17.98 -17.22
C GLY A 311 9.70 -19.28 -17.45
N ARG A 312 11.02 -19.26 -17.22
CA ARG A 312 11.87 -20.47 -17.24
C ARG A 312 11.85 -21.23 -15.91
N ILE A 313 11.37 -20.59 -14.84
CA ILE A 313 11.25 -21.19 -13.51
C ILE A 313 9.89 -21.90 -13.41
N GLY A 314 9.87 -23.22 -13.59
CA GLY A 314 8.63 -23.99 -13.48
C GLY A 314 7.94 -23.82 -12.13
N GLY A 315 6.62 -23.62 -12.11
CA GLY A 315 5.84 -23.47 -10.87
C GLY A 315 5.88 -22.07 -10.24
N VAL A 316 6.50 -21.09 -10.89
CA VAL A 316 6.48 -19.68 -10.49
C VAL A 316 5.66 -18.86 -11.49
N GLU A 317 4.65 -18.15 -11.00
CA GLU A 317 3.76 -17.31 -11.79
C GLU A 317 4.11 -15.83 -11.59
N LEU A 318 4.40 -15.11 -12.68
CA LEU A 318 4.56 -13.65 -12.64
C LEU A 318 3.22 -12.95 -12.88
N SER A 319 2.79 -12.12 -11.93
CA SER A 319 1.65 -11.22 -12.10
C SER A 319 1.94 -10.14 -13.15
N PRO A 320 0.96 -9.76 -13.98
CA PRO A 320 1.16 -8.74 -14.99
C PRO A 320 1.50 -7.38 -14.35
N SER A 321 2.46 -6.69 -14.95
CA SER A 321 2.90 -5.36 -14.56
C SER A 321 3.10 -4.52 -15.82
N SER A 322 2.83 -3.21 -15.74
CA SER A 322 2.77 -2.31 -16.88
C SER A 322 3.61 -1.06 -16.62
N ALA A 323 4.69 -0.90 -17.38
CA ALA A 323 5.50 0.32 -17.37
C ALA A 323 4.65 1.57 -17.68
N ARG A 324 3.75 1.46 -18.67
CA ARG A 324 2.82 2.54 -19.02
C ARG A 324 1.94 2.96 -17.84
N MET A 325 1.35 2.01 -17.11
CA MET A 325 0.53 2.34 -15.94
C MET A 325 1.36 2.91 -14.81
N ALA A 326 2.59 2.43 -14.61
CA ALA A 326 3.50 3.01 -13.63
C ALA A 326 3.86 4.47 -13.97
N VAL A 327 4.12 4.78 -15.24
CA VAL A 327 4.34 6.16 -15.70
C VAL A 327 3.12 7.05 -15.43
N ILE A 328 1.91 6.58 -15.78
CA ILE A 328 0.66 7.30 -15.47
C ILE A 328 0.56 7.57 -13.96
N GLN A 329 0.82 6.55 -13.15
CA GLN A 329 0.76 6.67 -11.71
C GLN A 329 1.80 7.65 -11.15
N ALA A 330 3.01 7.70 -11.72
CA ALA A 330 4.04 8.64 -11.31
C ALA A 330 3.70 10.08 -11.69
N VAL A 331 3.17 10.29 -12.90
CA VAL A 331 2.66 11.60 -13.35
C VAL A 331 1.53 12.07 -12.42
N LEU A 332 0.57 11.20 -12.09
CA LEU A 332 -0.49 11.53 -11.14
C LEU A 332 0.00 11.70 -9.70
N SER A 333 1.14 11.11 -9.31
CA SER A 333 1.69 11.24 -7.96
C SER A 333 2.45 12.56 -7.78
N ARG A 334 3.13 13.04 -8.83
CA ARG A 334 4.01 14.22 -8.80
C ARG A 334 3.49 15.42 -9.58
N GLY A 335 2.36 15.25 -10.26
CA GLY A 335 1.78 16.26 -11.13
C GLY A 335 1.20 17.46 -10.40
N ASP A 336 0.80 18.45 -11.18
CA ASP A 336 0.11 19.63 -10.72
C ASP A 336 -1.30 19.73 -11.34
N ARG A 337 -2.03 20.81 -11.01
CA ARG A 337 -3.41 21.05 -11.45
C ARG A 337 -3.63 21.08 -12.96
N ARG A 338 -2.58 21.26 -13.77
CA ARG A 338 -2.71 21.14 -15.22
C ARG A 338 -3.18 19.75 -15.65
N LEU A 339 -3.02 18.73 -14.79
CA LEU A 339 -3.53 17.39 -15.06
C LEU A 339 -5.04 17.24 -14.88
N ALA A 340 -5.75 18.16 -14.23
CA ALA A 340 -7.19 18.06 -14.04
C ALA A 340 -7.98 17.85 -15.36
N PRO A 341 -7.78 18.67 -16.41
CA PRO A 341 -8.45 18.43 -17.69
C PRO A 341 -8.04 17.12 -18.38
N VAL A 342 -6.81 16.63 -18.16
CA VAL A 342 -6.36 15.32 -18.66
C VAL A 342 -7.10 14.17 -17.96
N ILE A 343 -7.32 14.30 -16.65
CA ILE A 343 -8.08 13.32 -15.85
C ILE A 343 -9.53 13.28 -16.31
N ILE A 344 -10.17 14.45 -16.51
CA ILE A 344 -11.55 14.53 -17.04
C ILE A 344 -11.66 13.84 -18.40
N ASP A 345 -10.79 14.19 -19.35
CA ASP A 345 -10.82 13.60 -20.70
C ASP A 345 -10.61 12.08 -20.65
N THR A 346 -9.72 11.61 -19.78
CA THR A 346 -9.45 10.17 -19.62
C THR A 346 -10.65 9.45 -18.99
N ALA A 347 -11.32 10.04 -18.01
CA ALA A 347 -12.54 9.52 -17.41
C ALA A 347 -13.68 9.43 -18.44
N ASN A 348 -13.73 10.36 -19.40
CA ASN A 348 -14.67 10.35 -20.52
C ASN A 348 -14.26 9.41 -21.68
N GLY A 349 -13.23 8.59 -21.49
CA GLY A 349 -12.81 7.56 -22.45
C GLY A 349 -11.71 7.97 -23.42
N LEU A 350 -11.18 9.20 -23.35
CA LEU A 350 -10.05 9.60 -24.19
C LEU A 350 -8.77 8.90 -23.69
N PRO A 351 -8.00 8.21 -24.55
CA PRO A 351 -6.77 7.56 -24.10
C PRO A 351 -5.77 8.55 -23.49
N TRP A 352 -5.16 8.21 -22.34
CA TRP A 352 -4.24 9.06 -21.58
C TRP A 352 -3.22 9.86 -22.42
N ARG A 353 -2.57 9.22 -23.41
CA ARG A 353 -1.58 9.89 -24.28
C ARG A 353 -2.22 10.96 -25.18
N GLN A 354 -3.44 10.71 -25.65
CA GLN A 354 -4.19 11.68 -26.45
C GLN A 354 -4.68 12.85 -25.58
N ALA A 355 -5.13 12.57 -24.35
CA ALA A 355 -5.52 13.59 -23.38
C ALA A 355 -4.34 14.51 -23.02
N LEU A 356 -3.16 13.94 -22.72
CA LEU A 356 -1.94 14.73 -22.51
C LEU A 356 -1.59 15.62 -23.71
N LYS A 357 -1.64 15.07 -24.93
CA LYS A 357 -1.35 15.81 -26.16
C LYS A 357 -2.34 16.95 -26.39
N ARG A 358 -3.63 16.73 -26.14
CA ARG A 358 -4.69 17.73 -26.30
C ARG A 358 -4.46 18.95 -25.39
N HIS A 359 -3.98 18.72 -24.17
CA HIS A 359 -3.69 19.78 -23.20
C HIS A 359 -2.23 20.25 -23.22
N ASN A 360 -1.44 19.85 -24.23
CA ASN A 360 -0.03 20.19 -24.40
C ASN A 360 0.83 19.87 -23.16
N ILE A 361 0.59 18.72 -22.53
CA ILE A 361 1.31 18.28 -21.32
C ILE A 361 2.32 17.20 -21.67
N HIS A 362 3.59 17.48 -21.34
CA HIS A 362 4.70 16.55 -21.48
C HIS A 362 4.93 15.79 -20.17
N PRO A 363 4.69 14.46 -20.14
CA PRO A 363 4.81 13.68 -18.91
C PRO A 363 6.22 13.69 -18.33
N GLU A 364 7.25 13.86 -19.16
CA GLU A 364 8.67 13.87 -18.79
C GLU A 364 8.99 14.95 -17.74
N ILE A 365 8.24 16.05 -17.74
CA ILE A 365 8.37 17.14 -16.75
C ILE A 365 8.10 16.64 -15.33
N TYR A 366 7.20 15.68 -15.18
CA TYR A 366 6.86 15.06 -13.89
C TYR A 366 7.65 13.78 -13.64
N LEU A 367 8.43 13.30 -14.62
CA LEU A 367 9.21 12.08 -14.50
C LEU A 367 10.67 12.30 -14.08
N ARG A 368 11.22 13.47 -14.42
CA ARG A 368 12.60 13.88 -14.13
C ARG A 368 12.92 13.92 -12.63
N GLU A 369 14.21 13.97 -12.36
CA GLU A 369 14.74 14.29 -11.03
C GLU A 369 14.27 15.68 -10.61
N LEU A 370 13.87 15.81 -9.34
CA LEU A 370 13.43 17.08 -8.76
C LEU A 370 14.60 17.62 -7.93
N SER A 371 15.11 18.80 -8.30
CA SER A 371 16.06 19.54 -7.46
C SER A 371 15.30 20.30 -6.36
N LEU A 372 15.91 20.42 -5.19
CA LEU A 372 15.47 21.31 -4.11
C LEU A 372 15.61 22.78 -4.49
#